data_AF-A0A2E5ZNY8-F1
#
_entry.id   AF-A0A2E5ZNY8-F1
#
_cell.length_a   1.000
_cell.length_b   1.000
_cell.length_c   1.000
_cell.angle_alpha   90.00
_cell.angle_beta   90.00
_cell.angle_gamma   90.00
#
_symmetry.space_group_name_H-M   'P 1'
#
loop_
_entity.id
_entity.type
_entity.pdbx_description
1 polymer ?
#
loop_
_entity_poly.entity_id
_entity_poly.type
_entity_poly.pdbx_seq_one_letter_code
_entity_poly.pdbx_strand_id
1 'polypeptide(L)'
;MIYTGHIDKCHVVLCDPSDDIDKFNTFAKETGNVELKKYIPVDVDKKEFDGVCQSEWFMPDKYKELNVYEYVLGQLETPAEDSTMKRVWAELDEFKKRDMHNLLRYMIYLVDFMRKENIVWGVGRGSSVASYVLYLIGIHKVDSIQYGLDYKEFLR
;
A
#
# COMPACT_ATOMS: atom_id res chain seq x y z
N MET A 1 8.92 28.95 9.52
CA MET A 1 7.50 28.52 9.37
C MET A 1 7.41 27.83 8.01
N ILE A 2 6.90 26.59 7.92
CA ILE A 2 7.07 25.72 6.73
C ILE A 2 6.40 26.32 5.47
N TYR A 3 5.49 27.28 5.64
CA TYR A 3 4.69 27.90 4.57
C TYR A 3 5.00 29.38 4.30
N THR A 4 6.12 29.92 4.78
CA THR A 4 6.49 31.32 4.53
C THR A 4 6.63 31.57 3.02
N GLY A 5 5.83 32.50 2.48
CA GLY A 5 5.84 32.85 1.05
C GLY A 5 4.96 31.98 0.14
N HIS A 6 4.19 31.03 0.71
CA HIS A 6 3.32 30.12 -0.04
C HIS A 6 1.83 30.25 0.34
N ILE A 7 1.32 31.49 0.35
CA ILE A 7 -0.09 31.77 0.69
C ILE A 7 -1.07 31.16 -0.33
N ASP A 8 -0.59 30.96 -1.56
CA ASP A 8 -1.30 30.25 -2.63
C ASP A 8 -1.65 28.81 -2.24
N LYS A 9 -0.89 28.18 -1.32
CA LYS A 9 -1.09 26.79 -0.88
C LYS A 9 -1.98 26.66 0.37
N CYS A 10 -2.47 27.77 0.93
CA CYS A 10 -3.33 27.74 2.13
C CYS A 10 -4.62 26.94 1.93
N HIS A 11 -5.20 26.91 0.72
CA HIS A 11 -6.43 26.13 0.44
C HIS A 11 -6.26 24.61 0.51
N VAL A 12 -5.03 24.10 0.53
CA VAL A 12 -4.72 22.66 0.55
C VAL A 12 -4.53 22.16 1.98
N VAL A 13 -4.35 23.07 2.94
CA VAL A 13 -4.13 22.73 4.34
C VAL A 13 -5.48 22.56 5.03
N LEU A 14 -5.66 21.42 5.68
CA LEU A 14 -6.79 21.16 6.55
C LEU A 14 -6.40 21.51 7.98
N CYS A 15 -7.20 22.35 8.64
CA CYS A 15 -6.94 22.81 9.99
C CYS A 15 -8.03 22.36 10.96
N ASP A 16 -7.66 21.93 12.16
CA ASP A 16 -8.62 21.57 13.20
C ASP A 16 -9.53 22.76 13.54
N PRO A 17 -10.86 22.59 13.62
CA PRO A 17 -11.79 23.69 13.89
C PRO A 17 -11.39 24.46 15.15
N SER A 18 -11.11 25.76 15.00
CA SER A 18 -10.75 26.66 16.10
C SER A 18 -11.15 28.10 15.81
N ASP A 19 -11.33 28.90 16.87
CA ASP A 19 -11.69 30.32 16.78
C ASP A 19 -10.67 31.14 15.98
N ASP A 20 -9.40 30.73 16.00
CA ASP A 20 -8.33 31.44 15.29
C ASP A 20 -8.43 31.26 13.77
N ILE A 21 -8.90 30.10 13.31
CA ILE A 21 -9.17 29.86 11.88
C ILE A 21 -10.37 30.68 11.42
N ASP A 22 -11.38 30.82 12.26
CA ASP A 22 -12.54 31.66 11.94
C ASP A 22 -12.14 33.12 11.77
N LYS A 23 -11.36 33.67 12.71
CA LYS A 23 -10.80 35.03 12.60
C LYS A 23 -9.92 35.19 11.36
N PHE A 24 -9.07 34.20 11.06
CA PHE A 24 -8.23 34.21 9.86
C PHE A 24 -9.09 34.24 8.59
N ASN A 25 -10.11 33.38 8.48
CA ASN A 25 -10.97 33.29 7.31
C ASN A 25 -11.83 34.55 7.12
N THR A 26 -12.28 35.20 8.21
CA THR A 26 -12.93 36.51 8.14
C THR A 26 -11.99 37.56 7.54
N PHE A 27 -10.76 37.66 8.05
CA PHE A 27 -9.77 38.59 7.53
C PHE A 27 -9.35 38.27 6.08
N ALA A 28 -9.23 36.98 5.74
CA ALA A 28 -8.90 36.54 4.40
C ALA A 28 -9.98 36.96 3.39
N LYS A 29 -11.27 36.82 3.73
CA LYS A 29 -12.38 37.31 2.90
C LYS A 29 -12.33 38.82 2.66
N GLU A 30 -12.05 39.60 3.71
CA GLU A 30 -11.99 41.06 3.62
C GLU A 30 -10.81 41.55 2.76
N THR A 31 -9.72 40.80 2.75
CA THR A 31 -8.49 41.14 2.01
C THR A 31 -8.38 40.47 0.64
N GLY A 32 -9.37 39.67 0.24
CA GLY A 32 -9.36 38.91 -1.01
C GLY A 32 -8.34 37.76 -1.03
N ASN A 33 -7.89 37.31 0.15
CA ASN A 33 -6.97 36.20 0.32
C ASN A 33 -7.71 34.86 0.42
N VAL A 34 -6.94 33.77 0.26
CA VAL A 34 -7.46 32.40 0.23
C VAL A 34 -7.80 31.91 1.65
N GLU A 35 -9.01 31.38 1.83
CA GLU A 35 -9.47 30.81 3.10
C GLU A 35 -8.81 29.47 3.42
N LEU A 36 -8.59 29.21 4.71
CA LEU A 36 -8.19 27.90 5.23
C LEU A 36 -9.41 26.97 5.27
N LYS A 37 -9.22 25.72 4.85
CA LYS A 37 -10.25 24.69 4.95
C LYS A 37 -10.21 24.06 6.33
N LYS A 38 -11.37 24.02 6.99
CA LYS A 38 -11.52 23.27 8.24
C LYS A 38 -11.51 21.76 7.95
N TYR A 39 -10.83 21.00 8.79
CA TYR A 39 -10.92 19.55 8.77
C TYR A 39 -12.37 19.13 9.09
N ILE A 40 -12.93 18.29 8.24
CA ILE A 40 -14.23 17.67 8.45
C ILE A 40 -13.94 16.20 8.79
N PRO A 41 -14.23 15.74 10.02
CA PRO A 41 -14.06 14.34 10.35
C PRO A 41 -14.95 13.51 9.42
N VAL A 42 -14.34 12.50 8.83
CA VAL A 42 -15.03 11.51 8.01
C VAL A 42 -15.82 10.61 8.95
N ASP A 43 -17.13 10.83 9.04
CA ASP A 43 -18.05 10.02 9.85
C ASP A 43 -18.46 8.77 9.07
N VAL A 44 -17.48 7.89 8.84
CA VAL A 44 -17.65 6.65 8.09
C VAL A 44 -17.22 5.51 8.99
N ASP A 45 -18.03 4.46 9.05
CA ASP A 45 -17.68 3.27 9.81
C ASP A 45 -16.37 2.68 9.27
N LYS A 46 -15.52 2.15 10.16
CA LYS A 46 -14.22 1.61 9.78
C LYS A 46 -14.33 0.60 8.63
N LYS A 47 -15.38 -0.23 8.64
CA LYS A 47 -15.59 -1.25 7.60
C LYS A 47 -15.91 -0.64 6.24
N GLU A 48 -16.66 0.45 6.22
CA GLU A 48 -17.02 1.15 5.00
C GLU A 48 -15.79 1.89 4.44
N PHE A 49 -15.00 2.52 5.30
CA PHE A 49 -13.72 3.12 4.91
C PHE A 49 -12.75 2.08 4.34
N ASP A 50 -12.52 0.97 5.06
CA ASP A 50 -11.65 -0.11 4.61
C ASP A 50 -12.15 -0.71 3.29
N GLY A 51 -13.47 -0.86 3.11
CA GLY A 51 -14.07 -1.36 1.88
C GLY A 51 -13.82 -0.44 0.68
N VAL A 52 -13.96 0.88 0.85
CA VAL A 52 -13.65 1.84 -0.21
C VAL A 52 -12.18 1.77 -0.59
N CYS A 53 -11.26 1.77 0.39
CA CYS A 53 -9.82 1.68 0.12
C CYS A 53 -9.41 0.34 -0.52
N GLN A 54 -10.08 -0.76 -0.18
CA GLN A 54 -9.83 -2.07 -0.80
C GLN A 54 -10.40 -2.16 -2.22
N SER A 55 -11.42 -1.35 -2.54
CA SER A 55 -12.04 -1.31 -3.87
C SER A 55 -11.18 -0.56 -4.89
N GLU A 56 -10.40 0.44 -4.44
CA GLU A 56 -9.60 1.28 -5.31
C GLU A 56 -8.12 1.29 -4.90
N TRP A 57 -7.33 0.49 -5.61
CA TRP A 57 -5.87 0.47 -5.47
C TRP A 57 -5.22 1.43 -6.45
N PHE A 58 -4.34 2.29 -5.92
CA PHE A 58 -3.59 3.26 -6.71
C PHE A 58 -2.45 2.58 -7.50
N MET A 59 -2.81 1.96 -8.63
CA MET A 59 -1.88 1.33 -9.57
C MET A 59 -2.39 1.43 -11.02
N PRO A 60 -1.50 1.42 -12.03
CA PRO A 60 -1.89 1.39 -13.43
C PRO A 60 -2.75 0.18 -13.80
N ASP A 61 -3.68 0.34 -14.75
CA ASP A 61 -4.66 -0.70 -15.12
C ASP A 61 -4.01 -2.02 -15.57
N LYS A 62 -2.83 -1.97 -16.20
CA LYS A 62 -2.07 -3.18 -16.57
C LYS A 62 -1.77 -4.11 -15.39
N TYR A 63 -1.64 -3.59 -14.15
CA TYR A 63 -1.45 -4.41 -12.95
C TYR A 63 -2.77 -4.84 -12.34
N LYS A 64 -3.87 -4.09 -12.55
CA LYS A 64 -5.22 -4.49 -12.10
C LYS A 64 -5.69 -5.76 -12.82
N GLU A 65 -5.29 -5.95 -14.07
CA GLU A 65 -5.61 -7.13 -14.87
C GLU A 65 -4.58 -8.26 -14.77
N LEU A 66 -3.46 -8.03 -14.08
CA LEU A 66 -2.36 -8.98 -13.98
C LEU A 66 -2.80 -10.30 -13.31
N ASN A 67 -2.43 -11.42 -13.93
CA ASN A 67 -2.61 -12.75 -13.38
C ASN A 67 -1.51 -13.04 -12.34
N VAL A 68 -1.88 -13.00 -11.06
CA VAL A 68 -0.96 -13.19 -9.94
C VAL A 68 -0.32 -14.58 -9.97
N TYR A 69 -1.06 -15.61 -10.36
CA TYR A 69 -0.55 -16.98 -10.42
C TYR A 69 0.57 -17.10 -11.45
N GLU A 70 0.31 -16.63 -12.68
CA GLU A 70 1.30 -16.66 -13.76
C GLU A 70 2.56 -15.87 -13.39
N TYR A 71 2.39 -14.69 -12.80
CA TYR A 71 3.53 -13.87 -12.39
C TYR A 71 4.39 -14.60 -11.35
N VAL A 72 3.79 -15.08 -10.26
CA VAL A 72 4.51 -15.70 -9.15
C VAL A 72 5.15 -17.03 -9.57
N LEU A 73 4.43 -17.86 -10.33
CA LEU A 73 4.98 -19.11 -10.86
C LEU A 73 6.11 -18.87 -11.86
N GLY A 74 6.05 -17.78 -12.63
CA GLY A 74 7.12 -17.36 -13.53
C GLY A 74 8.39 -16.87 -12.82
N GLN A 75 8.34 -16.55 -11.52
CA GLN A 75 9.53 -16.19 -10.73
C GLN A 75 10.23 -17.41 -10.11
N LEU A 76 9.67 -18.60 -10.22
CA LEU A 76 10.30 -19.81 -9.68
C LEU A 76 11.47 -20.25 -10.55
N GLU A 77 12.54 -20.73 -9.90
CA GLU A 77 13.61 -21.45 -10.61
C GLU A 77 13.05 -22.73 -11.21
N THR A 78 13.40 -23.02 -12.46
CA THR A 78 12.96 -24.23 -13.16
C THR A 78 14.14 -25.17 -13.40
N PRO A 79 14.07 -26.45 -12.97
CA PRO A 79 12.95 -27.10 -12.29
C PRO A 79 12.87 -26.73 -10.80
N ALA A 80 11.65 -26.40 -10.33
CA ALA A 80 11.38 -26.15 -8.92
C ALA A 80 11.19 -27.47 -8.17
N GLU A 81 11.65 -27.55 -6.91
CA GLU A 81 11.32 -28.68 -6.04
C GLU A 81 9.80 -28.76 -5.76
N ASP A 82 9.27 -29.98 -5.67
CA ASP A 82 7.85 -30.24 -5.39
C ASP A 82 7.38 -29.59 -4.08
N SER A 83 8.25 -29.52 -3.08
CA SER A 83 8.02 -28.88 -1.77
C SER A 83 7.76 -27.38 -1.93
N THR A 84 8.62 -26.70 -2.70
CA THR A 84 8.53 -25.27 -3.01
C THR A 84 7.27 -24.96 -3.81
N MET A 85 6.96 -25.78 -4.82
CA MET A 85 5.73 -25.64 -5.61
C MET A 85 4.48 -25.74 -4.71
N LYS A 86 4.42 -26.75 -3.82
CA LYS A 86 3.31 -26.91 -2.86
C LYS A 86 3.18 -25.72 -1.92
N ARG A 87 4.30 -25.16 -1.45
CA ARG A 87 4.31 -23.98 -0.57
C ARG A 87 3.71 -22.76 -1.28
N VAL A 88 4.14 -22.48 -2.51
CA VAL A 88 3.60 -21.36 -3.31
C VAL A 88 2.10 -21.50 -3.52
N TRP A 89 1.63 -22.68 -3.93
CA TRP A 89 0.20 -22.93 -4.13
C TRP A 89 -0.62 -22.74 -2.86
N ALA A 90 -0.13 -23.24 -1.72
CA ALA A 90 -0.80 -23.09 -0.44
C ALA A 90 -0.93 -21.63 0.00
N GLU A 91 0.14 -20.83 -0.16
CA GLU A 91 0.11 -19.40 0.15
C GLU A 91 -0.84 -18.64 -0.78
N LEU A 92 -0.77 -18.88 -2.10
CA LEU A 92 -1.65 -18.23 -3.07
C LEU A 92 -3.13 -18.53 -2.82
N ASP A 93 -3.47 -19.76 -2.41
CA ASP A 93 -4.84 -20.12 -2.03
C ASP A 93 -5.31 -19.37 -0.78
N GLU A 94 -4.43 -19.17 0.21
CA GLU A 94 -4.75 -18.41 1.42
C GLU A 94 -4.90 -16.91 1.17
N PHE A 95 -4.12 -16.32 0.24
CA PHE A 95 -4.35 -14.95 -0.23
C PHE A 95 -5.69 -14.83 -0.97
N LYS A 96 -6.04 -15.81 -1.82
CA LYS A 96 -7.33 -15.84 -2.52
C LYS A 96 -8.51 -15.90 -1.55
N LYS A 97 -8.45 -16.79 -0.56
CA LYS A 97 -9.51 -16.93 0.47
C LYS A 97 -9.79 -15.64 1.24
N ARG A 98 -8.81 -14.75 1.35
CA ARG A 98 -8.90 -13.46 2.05
C ARG A 98 -9.14 -12.27 1.12
N ASP A 99 -9.39 -12.51 -0.17
CA ASP A 99 -9.55 -11.47 -1.20
C ASP A 99 -8.34 -10.52 -1.34
N MET A 100 -7.13 -11.04 -1.08
CA MET A 100 -5.88 -10.27 -1.06
C MET A 100 -5.13 -10.27 -2.41
N HIS A 101 -5.77 -10.69 -3.51
CA HIS A 101 -5.12 -10.68 -4.82
C HIS A 101 -4.81 -9.26 -5.32
N ASN A 102 -5.67 -8.28 -5.04
CA ASN A 102 -5.39 -6.89 -5.39
C ASN A 102 -4.21 -6.33 -4.59
N LEU A 103 -4.06 -6.75 -3.33
CA LEU A 103 -2.86 -6.45 -2.54
C LEU A 103 -1.61 -7.02 -3.22
N LEU A 104 -1.63 -8.29 -3.67
CA LEU A 104 -0.49 -8.88 -4.38
C LEU A 104 -0.17 -8.16 -5.69
N ARG A 105 -1.17 -7.77 -6.48
CA ARG A 105 -1.00 -6.95 -7.70
C ARG A 105 -0.32 -5.62 -7.39
N TYR A 106 -0.77 -4.97 -6.33
CA TYR A 106 -0.17 -3.71 -5.87
C TYR A 106 1.27 -3.90 -5.38
N MET A 107 1.58 -4.99 -4.66
CA MET A 107 2.96 -5.33 -4.26
C MET A 107 3.88 -5.54 -5.47
N ILE A 108 3.39 -6.21 -6.52
CA ILE A 108 4.13 -6.38 -7.78
C ILE A 108 4.41 -5.03 -8.43
N TYR A 109 3.38 -4.17 -8.55
CA TYR A 109 3.53 -2.82 -9.07
C TYR A 109 4.55 -2.01 -8.26
N LEU A 110 4.46 -2.04 -6.93
CA LEU A 110 5.33 -1.28 -6.04
C LEU A 110 6.80 -1.66 -6.24
N VAL A 111 7.10 -2.96 -6.29
CA VAL A 111 8.45 -3.46 -6.52
C VAL A 111 8.94 -3.07 -7.91
N ASP A 112 8.12 -3.23 -8.95
CA ASP A 112 8.49 -2.87 -10.32
C ASP A 112 8.77 -1.37 -10.46
N PHE A 113 7.91 -0.53 -9.87
CA PHE A 113 8.10 0.92 -9.82
C PHE A 113 9.40 1.30 -9.11
N MET A 114 9.63 0.76 -7.92
CA MET A 114 10.85 1.07 -7.16
C MET A 114 12.11 0.61 -7.90
N ARG A 115 12.10 -0.57 -8.55
CA ARG A 115 13.23 -1.02 -9.38
C ARG A 115 13.47 -0.10 -10.57
N LYS A 116 12.41 0.25 -11.30
CA LYS A 116 12.48 1.11 -12.48
C LYS A 116 13.05 2.49 -12.15
N GLU A 117 12.64 3.06 -11.02
CA GLU A 117 13.08 4.37 -10.56
C GLU A 117 14.38 4.33 -9.72
N ASN A 118 15.01 3.16 -9.58
CA ASN A 118 16.20 2.95 -8.76
C ASN A 118 16.04 3.39 -7.29
N ILE A 119 14.83 3.24 -6.76
CA ILE A 119 14.50 3.51 -5.35
C ILE A 119 14.84 2.28 -4.54
N VAL A 120 15.67 2.44 -3.51
CA VAL A 120 15.97 1.38 -2.55
C VAL A 120 14.93 1.39 -1.43
N TRP A 121 14.41 0.21 -1.08
CA TRP A 121 13.54 0.02 0.08
C TRP A 121 14.18 -0.91 1.11
N GLY A 122 13.73 -0.79 2.36
CA GLY A 122 14.21 -1.64 3.46
C GLY A 122 13.88 -3.11 3.19
N VAL A 123 14.74 -4.01 3.69
CA VAL A 123 14.73 -5.46 3.43
C VAL A 123 13.52 -6.24 3.96
N GLY A 124 12.47 -5.56 4.42
CA GLY A 124 11.30 -6.14 5.09
C GLY A 124 11.54 -6.33 6.59
N ARG A 125 10.55 -5.96 7.41
CA ARG A 125 10.53 -6.17 8.86
C ARG A 125 9.13 -6.59 9.28
N GLY A 126 9.03 -7.62 10.14
CA GLY A 126 7.76 -8.17 10.62
C GLY A 126 7.45 -9.56 10.06
N SER A 127 6.22 -10.03 10.30
CA SER A 127 5.78 -11.39 9.95
C SER A 127 5.69 -11.65 8.45
N SER A 128 5.62 -10.62 7.60
CA SER A 128 5.57 -10.77 6.14
C SER A 128 6.75 -11.56 5.56
N VAL A 129 7.88 -11.56 6.26
CA VAL A 129 9.09 -12.35 5.94
C VAL A 129 8.82 -13.87 5.87
N ALA A 130 7.76 -14.36 6.53
CA ALA A 130 7.38 -15.76 6.48
C ALA A 130 6.70 -16.18 5.16
N SER A 131 6.26 -15.23 4.32
CA SER A 131 5.63 -15.53 3.04
C SER A 131 6.68 -15.74 1.95
N TYR A 132 6.67 -16.94 1.35
CA TYR A 132 7.52 -17.24 0.21
C TYR A 132 7.02 -16.53 -1.06
N VAL A 133 5.70 -16.30 -1.19
CA VAL A 133 5.14 -15.54 -2.33
C VAL A 133 5.65 -14.09 -2.34
N LEU A 134 5.72 -13.43 -1.19
CA LEU A 134 6.25 -12.07 -1.08
C LEU A 134 7.76 -12.00 -1.34
N TYR A 135 8.50 -13.07 -0.97
CA TYR A 135 9.89 -13.25 -1.37
C TYR A 135 10.04 -13.31 -2.90
N LEU A 136 9.24 -14.12 -3.59
CA LEU A 136 9.26 -14.25 -5.05
C LEU A 136 8.91 -12.94 -5.78
N ILE A 137 7.97 -12.17 -5.25
CA ILE A 137 7.64 -10.82 -5.79
C ILE A 137 8.84 -9.87 -5.61
N GLY A 138 9.68 -10.11 -4.60
CA GLY A 138 10.85 -9.29 -4.29
C GLY A 138 10.59 -8.21 -3.25
N ILE A 139 9.54 -8.35 -2.44
CA ILE A 139 9.23 -7.42 -1.34
C ILE A 139 10.33 -7.46 -0.27
N HIS A 140 10.79 -8.66 0.06
CA HIS A 140 11.93 -8.91 0.96
C HIS A 140 12.92 -9.89 0.32
N LYS A 141 14.08 -10.06 0.95
CA LYS A 141 15.18 -10.92 0.47
C LYS A 141 15.43 -12.15 1.34
N VAL A 142 14.48 -12.49 2.20
CA VAL A 142 14.57 -13.63 3.11
C VAL A 142 13.76 -14.79 2.55
N ASP A 143 14.43 -15.93 2.34
CA ASP A 143 13.80 -17.18 1.92
C ASP A 143 13.16 -17.88 3.13
N SER A 144 11.84 -17.82 3.22
CA SER A 144 11.08 -18.43 4.31
C SER A 144 11.15 -19.96 4.34
N ILE A 145 11.40 -20.63 3.21
CA ILE A 145 11.54 -22.09 3.16
C ILE A 145 12.89 -22.48 3.76
N GLN A 146 13.96 -21.78 3.39
CA GLN A 146 15.31 -22.03 3.93
C GLN A 146 15.36 -21.92 5.46
N TYR A 147 14.66 -20.94 6.04
CA TYR A 147 14.62 -20.72 7.49
C TYR A 147 13.47 -21.43 8.21
N GLY A 148 12.67 -22.24 7.49
CA GLY A 148 11.55 -22.99 8.08
C GLY A 148 10.46 -22.10 8.71
N LEU A 149 10.25 -20.89 8.16
CA LEU A 149 9.24 -19.96 8.66
C LEU A 149 7.84 -20.40 8.20
N ASP A 150 6.86 -20.30 9.10
CA ASP A 150 5.47 -20.65 8.77
C ASP A 150 4.69 -19.40 8.30
N TYR A 151 4.25 -19.42 7.04
CA TYR A 151 3.44 -18.34 6.45
C TYR A 151 2.12 -18.12 7.20
N LYS A 152 1.64 -19.10 7.97
CA LYS A 152 0.45 -18.95 8.82
C LYS A 152 0.67 -17.97 9.96
N GLU A 153 1.90 -17.71 10.38
CA GLU A 153 2.19 -16.64 11.36
C GLU A 153 1.93 -15.26 10.77
N PHE A 154 2.01 -15.13 9.45
CA PHE A 154 1.69 -13.90 8.73
C PHE A 154 0.21 -13.77 8.41
N LEU A 155 -0.42 -14.82 7.87
CA LEU A 155 -1.81 -14.81 7.40
C LEU A 155 -2.85 -15.15 8.48
N ARG A 156 -2.51 -14.95 9.75
CA ARG A 156 -3.39 -15.22 10.90
C ARG A 156 -4.59 -14.29 10.98
#